data_AF-A0A6L7CIJ0-F1
#
_entry.id   AF-A0A6L7CIJ0-F1
#
_cell.length_a   1.000
_cell.length_b   1.000
_cell.length_c   1.000
_cell.angle_alpha   90.00
_cell.angle_beta   90.00
_cell.angle_gamma   90.00
#
_symmetry.space_group_name_H-M   'P 1'
#
loop_
_entity.id
_entity.type
_entity.pdbx_description
1 polymer ?
#
loop_
_entity_poly.entity_id
_entity_poly.type
_entity_poly.pdbx_seq_one_letter_code
_entity_poly.pdbx_strand_id
1 'polypeptide(L)'
;QWNNNIQELVNRLQSDQVLETANRLRESGKEAEAEAMLRQQPPSTRIDLTLADWAQQRRDYTAARAAYQNVLTREPANADAILGLTEVDIAAGDKAAARSQLAKLPATDNASLNTQRRVALAQAQLGDTAAAQRTFNKLIPQAKSQPPSMESAMVLRDGAKFEAQAGDPTQALETYKDAMVASGVTTTRPQDNDTFTRLTRNDEKDDWLKRGVRSDAADLYRQQDLNVTLEHDYWGSSGTGGYSDLKAHTTMLQVDAPYSDGRMFFRSDFVN
;
A
#
# COMPACT_ATOMS: atom_id res chain seq x y z
N GLN A 1 -9.14 38.01 -32.65
CA GLN A 1 -7.82 37.36 -32.65
C GLN A 1 -7.87 36.23 -31.65
N TRP A 2 -7.53 35.01 -32.06
CA TRP A 2 -7.44 33.86 -31.15
C TRP A 2 -6.15 34.01 -30.35
N ASN A 3 -6.25 34.26 -29.05
CA ASN A 3 -5.09 34.40 -28.17
C ASN A 3 -4.49 33.03 -27.83
N ASN A 4 -3.21 32.99 -27.48
CA ASN A 4 -2.47 31.78 -27.07
C ASN A 4 -3.23 30.93 -26.03
N ASN A 5 -3.92 31.57 -25.08
CA ASN A 5 -4.72 30.88 -24.05
C ASN A 5 -5.87 30.04 -24.62
N ILE A 6 -6.49 30.45 -25.72
CA ILE A 6 -7.57 29.69 -26.36
C ILE A 6 -6.99 28.49 -27.12
N GLN A 7 -5.84 28.66 -27.78
CA GLN A 7 -5.14 27.54 -28.43
C GLN A 7 -4.66 26.50 -27.42
N GLU A 8 -4.09 26.94 -26.29
CA GLU A 8 -3.72 26.04 -25.19
C GLU A 8 -4.92 25.29 -24.61
N LEU A 9 -6.05 25.97 -24.42
CA LEU A 9 -7.28 25.35 -23.95
C LEU A 9 -7.78 24.29 -24.95
N VAL A 10 -7.82 24.62 -26.24
CA VAL A 10 -8.24 23.68 -27.29
C VAL A 10 -7.33 22.46 -27.34
N ASN A 11 -6.01 22.64 -27.28
CA ASN A 11 -5.04 21.53 -27.27
C ASN A 11 -5.23 20.63 -26.04
N ARG A 12 -5.55 21.23 -24.89
CA ARG A 12 -5.83 20.49 -23.65
C ARG A 12 -7.12 19.67 -23.75
N LEU A 13 -8.20 20.29 -24.22
CA LEU A 13 -9.49 19.61 -24.42
C LEU A 13 -9.40 18.48 -25.45
N GLN A 14 -8.66 18.68 -26.53
CA GLN A 14 -8.40 17.63 -27.51
C GLN A 14 -7.60 16.47 -26.88
N SER A 15 -6.57 16.77 -26.10
CA SER A 15 -5.79 15.75 -25.39
C SER A 15 -6.63 14.99 -24.36
N ASP A 16 -7.50 15.68 -23.62
CA ASP A 16 -8.44 15.09 -22.67
C ASP A 16 -9.40 14.12 -23.38
N GLN A 17 -9.98 14.54 -24.51
CA GLN A 17 -10.92 13.71 -25.29
C GLN A 17 -10.26 12.43 -25.84
N VAL A 18 -9.02 12.54 -26.31
CA VAL A 18 -8.24 11.38 -26.79
C VAL A 18 -8.00 10.41 -25.64
N LEU A 19 -7.51 10.89 -24.50
CA LEU A 19 -7.22 10.04 -23.34
C LEU A 19 -8.49 9.39 -22.77
N GLU A 20 -9.60 10.12 -22.69
CA GLU A 20 -10.88 9.57 -22.25
C GLU A 20 -11.37 8.45 -23.19
N THR A 21 -11.20 8.63 -24.50
CA THR A 21 -11.58 7.61 -25.47
C THR A 21 -10.68 6.37 -25.36
N ALA A 22 -9.38 6.58 -25.19
CA ALA A 22 -8.44 5.49 -24.97
C ALA A 22 -8.73 4.73 -23.66
N ASN A 23 -9.06 5.44 -22.58
CA ASN A 23 -9.46 4.83 -21.31
C ASN A 23 -10.72 3.97 -21.46
N ARG A 24 -11.77 4.48 -22.14
CA ARG A 24 -12.99 3.70 -22.40
C ARG A 24 -12.72 2.46 -23.23
N LEU A 25 -11.86 2.55 -24.25
CA LEU A 25 -11.44 1.39 -25.05
C LEU A 25 -10.74 0.35 -24.16
N ARG A 26 -9.81 0.79 -23.32
CA ARG A 26 -9.10 -0.08 -22.38
C ARG A 26 -10.05 -0.76 -21.39
N GLU A 27 -10.96 -0.02 -20.78
CA GLU A 27 -12.00 -0.54 -19.88
C GLU A 27 -12.93 -1.56 -20.56
N SER A 28 -13.16 -1.42 -21.87
CA SER A 28 -13.90 -2.39 -22.68
C SER A 28 -13.11 -3.64 -23.11
N GLY A 29 -11.86 -3.79 -22.64
CA GLY A 29 -10.96 -4.90 -22.98
C GLY A 29 -10.15 -4.71 -24.26
N LYS A 30 -10.18 -3.53 -24.88
CA LYS A 30 -9.50 -3.21 -26.14
C LYS A 30 -8.21 -2.41 -25.92
N GLU A 31 -7.40 -2.82 -24.96
CA GLU A 31 -6.19 -2.08 -24.56
C GLU A 31 -5.20 -1.89 -25.72
N ALA A 32 -4.99 -2.91 -26.57
CA ALA A 32 -4.10 -2.80 -27.72
C ALA A 32 -4.56 -1.74 -28.74
N GLU A 33 -5.88 -1.64 -28.99
CA GLU A 33 -6.46 -0.61 -29.85
C GLU A 33 -6.30 0.78 -29.23
N ALA A 34 -6.53 0.90 -27.91
CA ALA A 34 -6.34 2.14 -27.16
C ALA A 34 -4.89 2.64 -27.24
N GLU A 35 -3.91 1.75 -27.00
CA GLU A 35 -2.49 2.10 -27.10
C GLU A 35 -2.11 2.50 -28.53
N ALA A 36 -2.59 1.78 -29.55
CA ALA A 36 -2.33 2.13 -30.94
C ALA A 36 -2.89 3.51 -31.29
N MET A 37 -4.10 3.82 -30.84
CA MET A 37 -4.72 5.15 -31.00
C MET A 37 -3.89 6.25 -30.34
N LEU A 38 -3.38 6.01 -29.12
CA LEU A 38 -2.54 6.95 -28.39
C LEU A 38 -1.19 7.18 -29.08
N ARG A 39 -0.54 6.13 -29.60
CA ARG A 39 0.74 6.23 -30.32
C ARG A 39 0.64 6.94 -31.67
N GLN A 40 -0.57 7.05 -32.25
CA GLN A 40 -0.81 7.83 -33.47
C GLN A 40 -0.95 9.34 -33.21
N GLN A 41 -1.10 9.75 -31.95
CA GLN A 41 -1.17 11.17 -31.60
C GLN A 41 0.20 11.83 -31.68
N PRO A 42 0.26 13.16 -31.83
CA PRO A 42 1.50 13.90 -31.69
C PRO A 42 2.19 13.61 -30.34
N PRO A 43 3.53 13.63 -30.27
CA PRO A 43 4.27 13.41 -29.03
C PRO A 43 3.75 14.31 -27.90
N SER A 44 3.37 13.69 -26.78
CA SER A 44 2.77 14.37 -25.65
C SER A 44 3.22 13.72 -24.35
N THR A 45 3.69 14.54 -23.42
CA THR A 45 4.10 14.08 -22.09
C THR A 45 2.98 13.34 -21.38
N ARG A 46 1.74 13.82 -21.47
CA ARG A 46 0.61 13.18 -20.82
C ARG A 46 0.28 11.81 -21.43
N ILE A 47 0.42 11.66 -22.75
CA ILE A 47 0.20 10.39 -23.45
C ILE A 47 1.30 9.40 -23.07
N ASP A 48 2.56 9.81 -23.12
CA ASP A 48 3.68 8.94 -22.75
C ASP A 48 3.60 8.50 -21.28
N LEU A 49 3.26 9.40 -20.35
CA LEU A 49 3.03 9.01 -18.94
C LEU A 49 1.89 7.99 -18.81
N THR A 50 0.79 8.19 -19.54
CA THR A 50 -0.35 7.25 -19.54
C THR A 50 0.07 5.86 -20.06
N LEU A 51 0.79 5.81 -21.19
CA LEU A 51 1.30 4.57 -21.76
C LEU A 51 2.30 3.88 -20.82
N ALA A 52 3.14 4.65 -20.13
CA ALA A 52 4.08 4.13 -19.15
C ALA A 52 3.36 3.49 -17.95
N ASP A 53 2.34 4.15 -17.42
CA ASP A 53 1.54 3.65 -16.30
C ASP A 53 0.79 2.37 -16.67
N TRP A 54 0.24 2.30 -17.90
CA TRP A 54 -0.42 1.09 -18.39
C TRP A 54 0.57 -0.06 -18.52
N ALA A 55 1.74 0.19 -19.13
CA ALA A 55 2.83 -0.77 -19.24
C ALA A 55 3.31 -1.26 -17.87
N GLN A 56 3.41 -0.39 -16.87
CA GLN A 56 3.77 -0.77 -15.51
C GLN A 56 2.72 -1.68 -14.86
N GLN A 57 1.42 -1.38 -15.04
CA GLN A 57 0.34 -2.22 -14.49
C GLN A 57 0.37 -3.65 -15.02
N ARG A 58 0.74 -3.83 -16.30
CA ARG A 58 0.95 -5.15 -16.93
C ARG A 58 2.37 -5.72 -16.73
N ARG A 59 3.22 -5.04 -15.95
CA ARG A 59 4.63 -5.40 -15.68
C ARG A 59 5.52 -5.49 -16.93
N ASP A 60 5.15 -4.78 -17.99
CA ASP A 60 5.98 -4.59 -19.17
C ASP A 60 6.99 -3.47 -18.92
N TYR A 61 8.03 -3.81 -18.16
CA TYR A 61 9.04 -2.84 -17.73
C TYR A 61 9.82 -2.25 -18.91
N THR A 62 9.93 -2.98 -20.03
CA THR A 62 10.59 -2.48 -21.24
C THR A 62 9.79 -1.35 -21.88
N ALA A 63 8.48 -1.56 -22.08
CA ALA A 63 7.60 -0.53 -22.63
C ALA A 63 7.48 0.68 -21.68
N ALA A 64 7.38 0.45 -20.36
CA ALA A 64 7.29 1.51 -19.37
C ALA A 64 8.56 2.40 -19.36
N ARG A 65 9.75 1.78 -19.39
CA ARG A 65 11.03 2.50 -19.49
C ARG A 65 11.09 3.38 -20.73
N ALA A 66 10.73 2.83 -21.90
CA ALA A 66 10.76 3.57 -23.15
C ALA A 66 9.84 4.79 -23.10
N ALA A 67 8.62 4.63 -22.57
CA ALA A 67 7.66 5.72 -22.44
C ALA A 67 8.14 6.83 -21.46
N TYR A 68 8.66 6.47 -20.28
CA TYR A 68 9.24 7.47 -19.37
C TYR A 68 10.47 8.16 -19.97
N GLN A 69 11.33 7.44 -20.70
CA GLN A 69 12.50 8.03 -21.38
C GLN A 69 12.10 9.02 -22.48
N ASN A 70 11.00 8.78 -23.19
CA ASN A 70 10.46 9.74 -24.16
C ASN A 70 10.07 11.06 -23.48
N VAL A 71 9.45 10.99 -22.30
CA VAL A 71 9.16 12.18 -21.48
C VAL A 71 10.45 12.89 -21.08
N LEU A 72 11.42 12.15 -20.52
CA LEU A 72 12.69 12.72 -20.05
C LEU A 72 13.55 13.32 -21.16
N THR A 73 13.39 12.89 -22.41
CA THR A 73 14.05 13.50 -23.57
C THR A 73 13.55 14.92 -23.83
N ARG A 74 12.26 15.17 -23.60
CA ARG A 74 11.64 16.50 -23.78
C ARG A 74 11.71 17.35 -22.52
N GLU A 75 11.56 16.70 -21.37
CA GLU A 75 11.49 17.33 -20.05
C GLU A 75 12.45 16.62 -19.07
N PRO A 76 13.76 16.92 -19.12
CA PRO A 76 14.76 16.21 -18.33
C PRO A 76 14.57 16.30 -16.80
N ALA A 77 13.80 17.28 -16.33
CA ALA A 77 13.51 17.51 -14.91
C ALA A 77 12.07 17.13 -14.52
N ASN A 78 11.33 16.42 -15.38
CA ASN A 78 9.96 16.00 -15.09
C ASN A 78 9.93 15.00 -13.92
N ALA A 79 9.44 15.44 -12.76
CA ALA A 79 9.45 14.64 -11.54
C ALA A 79 8.63 13.34 -11.67
N ASP A 80 7.49 13.37 -12.36
CA ASP A 80 6.63 12.20 -12.55
C ASP A 80 7.34 11.11 -13.37
N ALA A 81 8.05 11.50 -14.44
CA ALA A 81 8.79 10.57 -15.28
C ALA A 81 10.04 10.02 -14.59
N ILE A 82 10.78 10.85 -13.82
CA ILE A 82 11.93 10.39 -13.04
C ILE A 82 11.47 9.39 -11.97
N LEU A 83 10.40 9.71 -11.24
CA LEU A 83 9.87 8.87 -10.18
C LEU A 83 9.24 7.58 -10.73
N GLY A 84 8.48 7.67 -11.82
CA GLY A 84 7.94 6.50 -12.52
C GLY A 84 9.04 5.57 -13.03
N LEU A 85 10.07 6.11 -13.67
CA LEU A 85 11.22 5.31 -14.12
C LEU A 85 11.96 4.65 -12.94
N THR A 86 12.09 5.36 -11.82
CA THR A 86 12.67 4.81 -10.58
C THR A 86 11.85 3.60 -10.08
N GLU A 87 10.53 3.72 -10.03
CA GLU A 87 9.63 2.65 -9.59
C GLU A 87 9.68 1.44 -10.53
N VAL A 88 9.74 1.66 -11.85
CA VAL A 88 9.95 0.59 -12.84
C VAL A 88 11.28 -0.12 -12.63
N ASP A 89 12.36 0.62 -12.42
CA ASP A 89 13.69 0.05 -12.20
C ASP A 89 13.74 -0.77 -10.91
N ILE A 90 13.06 -0.31 -9.84
CA ILE A 90 12.90 -1.11 -8.61
C ILE A 90 12.12 -2.40 -8.88
N ALA A 91 10.98 -2.31 -9.57
CA ALA A 91 10.13 -3.45 -9.86
C ALA A 91 10.81 -4.48 -10.78
N ALA A 92 11.67 -4.02 -11.69
CA ALA A 92 12.52 -4.84 -12.54
C ALA A 92 13.76 -5.42 -11.82
N GLY A 93 14.01 -5.03 -10.58
CA GLY A 93 15.15 -5.47 -9.76
C GLY A 93 16.45 -4.71 -9.99
N ASP A 94 16.47 -3.70 -10.87
CA ASP A 94 17.64 -2.86 -11.14
C ASP A 94 17.73 -1.70 -10.14
N LYS A 95 18.10 -2.04 -8.90
CA LYS A 95 18.26 -1.06 -7.81
C LYS A 95 19.36 -0.04 -8.08
N ALA A 96 20.34 -0.34 -8.94
CA ALA A 96 21.41 0.59 -9.27
C ALA A 96 20.90 1.71 -10.20
N ALA A 97 20.17 1.34 -11.26
CA ALA A 97 19.51 2.30 -12.13
C ALA A 97 18.50 3.15 -11.34
N ALA A 98 17.65 2.52 -10.52
CA ALA A 98 16.69 3.23 -9.69
C ALA A 98 17.33 4.29 -8.77
N ARG A 99 18.43 3.96 -8.09
CA ARG A 99 19.16 4.95 -7.27
C ARG A 99 19.69 6.11 -8.11
N SER A 100 20.21 5.84 -9.31
CA SER A 100 20.70 6.88 -10.22
C SER A 100 19.58 7.81 -10.68
N GLN A 101 18.39 7.27 -10.98
CA GLN A 101 17.25 8.09 -11.37
C GLN A 101 16.71 8.91 -10.20
N LEU A 102 16.52 8.29 -9.03
CA LEU A 102 16.01 8.98 -7.85
C LEU A 102 16.91 10.16 -7.43
N ALA A 103 18.23 10.04 -7.61
CA ALA A 103 19.17 11.13 -7.34
C ALA A 103 19.03 12.35 -8.25
N LYS A 104 18.36 12.22 -9.41
CA LYS A 104 18.06 13.33 -10.33
C LYS A 104 16.75 14.02 -10.01
N LEU A 105 15.93 13.44 -9.12
CA LEU A 105 14.62 13.99 -8.78
C LEU A 105 14.81 15.38 -8.15
N PRO A 106 14.08 16.41 -8.61
CA PRO A 106 14.12 17.72 -7.97
C PRO A 106 13.58 17.65 -6.54
N ALA A 107 13.89 18.66 -5.73
CA ALA A 107 13.39 18.74 -4.36
C ALA A 107 11.85 18.68 -4.33
N THR A 108 11.30 17.77 -3.52
CA THR A 108 9.86 17.49 -3.46
C THR A 108 9.17 18.06 -2.23
N ASP A 109 9.82 18.95 -1.47
CA ASP A 109 9.28 19.49 -0.22
C ASP A 109 7.92 20.21 -0.39
N ASN A 110 7.71 20.83 -1.56
CA ASN A 110 6.44 21.50 -1.93
C ASN A 110 5.57 20.65 -2.88
N ALA A 111 5.94 19.39 -3.13
CA ALA A 111 5.16 18.49 -3.98
C ALA A 111 3.91 17.98 -3.24
N SER A 112 2.97 17.38 -3.98
CA SER A 112 1.79 16.75 -3.40
C SER A 112 2.15 15.65 -2.39
N LEU A 113 1.23 15.36 -1.47
CA LEU A 113 1.42 14.31 -0.46
C LEU A 113 1.74 12.95 -1.12
N ASN A 114 1.05 12.63 -2.22
CA ASN A 114 1.28 11.40 -2.96
C ASN A 114 2.67 11.35 -3.59
N THR A 115 3.19 12.47 -4.09
CA THR A 115 4.56 12.53 -4.63
C THR A 115 5.57 12.27 -3.53
N GLN A 116 5.45 12.96 -2.40
CA GLN A 116 6.35 12.78 -1.26
C GLN A 116 6.27 11.34 -0.71
N ARG A 117 5.06 10.77 -0.64
CA ARG A 117 4.83 9.36 -0.27
C ARG A 117 5.55 8.40 -1.22
N ARG A 118 5.37 8.56 -2.54
CA ARG A 118 6.02 7.70 -3.55
C ARG A 118 7.54 7.76 -3.46
N VAL A 119 8.11 8.95 -3.25
CA VAL A 119 9.55 9.12 -3.02
C VAL A 119 10.02 8.36 -1.79
N ALA A 120 9.31 8.50 -0.65
CA ALA A 120 9.65 7.77 0.58
C ALA A 120 9.60 6.25 0.38
N LEU A 121 8.59 5.75 -0.33
CA LEU A 121 8.48 4.32 -0.65
C LEU A 121 9.63 3.83 -1.54
N ALA A 122 10.00 4.61 -2.57
CA ALA A 122 11.15 4.30 -3.42
C ALA A 122 12.46 4.27 -2.60
N GLN A 123 12.67 5.24 -1.71
CA GLN A 123 13.82 5.27 -0.80
C GLN A 123 13.88 4.00 0.07
N ALA A 124 12.76 3.62 0.69
CA ALA A 124 12.68 2.41 1.51
C ALA A 124 13.02 1.14 0.72
N GLN A 125 12.47 0.98 -0.50
CA GLN A 125 12.74 -0.18 -1.36
C GLN A 125 14.21 -0.26 -1.82
N LEU A 126 14.88 0.89 -1.88
CA LEU A 126 16.32 1.03 -2.15
C LEU A 126 17.19 0.90 -0.91
N GLY A 127 16.58 0.67 0.27
CA GLY A 127 17.24 0.39 1.54
C GLY A 127 17.39 1.58 2.49
N ASP A 128 16.92 2.77 2.12
CA ASP A 128 16.93 3.95 2.98
C ASP A 128 15.59 4.08 3.75
N THR A 129 15.33 3.10 4.61
CA THR A 129 14.13 3.07 5.45
C THR A 129 14.10 4.22 6.45
N ALA A 130 15.26 4.70 6.92
CA ALA A 130 15.36 5.83 7.83
C ALA A 130 14.98 7.17 7.17
N ALA A 131 15.31 7.38 5.88
CA ALA A 131 14.79 8.53 5.13
C ALA A 131 13.28 8.43 4.93
N ALA A 132 12.78 7.24 4.56
CA ALA A 132 11.35 7.02 4.41
C ALA A 132 10.57 7.33 5.70
N GLN A 133 11.05 6.83 6.85
CA GLN A 133 10.47 7.12 8.16
C GLN A 133 10.41 8.62 8.45
N ARG A 134 11.51 9.34 8.22
CA ARG A 134 11.57 10.80 8.44
C ARG A 134 10.56 11.55 7.58
N THR A 135 10.34 11.09 6.35
CA THR A 135 9.33 11.66 5.46
C THR A 135 7.92 11.37 5.97
N PHE A 136 7.60 10.11 6.33
CA PHE A 136 6.29 9.77 6.88
C PHE A 136 5.96 10.47 8.20
N ASN A 137 6.94 10.69 9.08
CA ASN A 137 6.76 11.48 10.30
C ASN A 137 6.27 12.92 10.02
N LYS A 138 6.58 13.48 8.84
CA LYS A 138 6.08 14.78 8.38
C LYS A 138 4.73 14.65 7.67
N LEU A 139 4.56 13.61 6.85
CA LEU A 139 3.36 13.43 6.03
C LEU A 139 2.13 13.02 6.85
N ILE A 140 2.29 12.21 7.90
CA ILE A 140 1.18 11.73 8.72
C ILE A 140 0.37 12.90 9.32
N PRO A 141 0.96 13.88 10.03
CA PRO A 141 0.21 15.04 10.52
C PRO A 141 -0.47 15.85 9.41
N GLN A 142 0.18 16.01 8.26
CA GLN A 142 -0.40 16.73 7.12
C GLN A 142 -1.62 16.00 6.57
N ALA A 143 -1.53 14.68 6.38
CA ALA A 143 -2.64 13.86 5.93
C ALA A 143 -3.82 13.86 6.91
N LYS A 144 -3.57 13.86 8.22
CA LYS A 144 -4.63 13.98 9.26
C LYS A 144 -5.34 15.35 9.22
N SER A 145 -4.65 16.41 8.78
CA SER A 145 -5.22 17.75 8.68
C SER A 145 -6.07 17.98 7.43
N GLN A 146 -5.94 17.12 6.42
CA GLN A 146 -6.70 17.21 5.19
C GLN A 146 -8.06 16.49 5.30
N PRO A 147 -9.05 16.87 4.48
CA PRO A 147 -10.29 16.11 4.35
C PRO A 147 -10.01 14.64 3.98
N PRO A 148 -10.89 13.71 4.40
CA PRO A 148 -10.84 12.32 3.97
C PRO A 148 -10.73 12.21 2.44
N SER A 149 -9.68 11.55 1.98
CA SER A 149 -9.42 11.34 0.56
C SER A 149 -8.58 10.08 0.38
N MET A 150 -8.54 9.59 -0.85
CA MET A 150 -7.68 8.46 -1.21
C MET A 150 -6.19 8.76 -0.95
N GLU A 151 -5.75 9.99 -1.22
CA GLU A 151 -4.37 10.43 -1.01
C GLU A 151 -4.00 10.43 0.49
N SER A 152 -4.83 11.05 1.34
CA SER A 152 -4.59 11.08 2.79
C SER A 152 -4.64 9.67 3.38
N ALA A 153 -5.58 8.82 2.93
CA ALA A 153 -5.66 7.43 3.36
C ALA A 153 -4.43 6.60 2.99
N MET A 154 -3.89 6.75 1.78
CA MET A 154 -2.68 6.05 1.34
C MET A 154 -1.46 6.47 2.16
N VAL A 155 -1.33 7.76 2.48
CA VAL A 155 -0.26 8.27 3.36
C VAL A 155 -0.38 7.68 4.76
N LEU A 156 -1.57 7.70 5.36
CA LEU A 156 -1.79 7.19 6.72
C LEU A 156 -1.54 5.68 6.79
N ARG A 157 -2.02 4.92 5.80
CA ARG A 157 -1.82 3.46 5.73
C ARG A 157 -0.34 3.09 5.71
N ASP A 158 0.45 3.73 4.84
CA ASP A 158 1.88 3.41 4.73
C ASP A 158 2.67 4.00 5.89
N GLY A 159 2.31 5.20 6.34
CA GLY A 159 2.88 5.81 7.54
C GLY A 159 2.75 4.92 8.77
N ALA A 160 1.57 4.31 8.98
CA ALA A 160 1.35 3.34 10.05
C ALA A 160 2.27 2.11 9.93
N LYS A 161 2.58 1.63 8.72
CA LYS A 161 3.55 0.53 8.53
C LYS A 161 4.94 0.93 8.99
N PHE A 162 5.35 2.15 8.65
CA PHE A 162 6.63 2.70 9.06
C PHE A 162 6.69 2.93 10.58
N GLU A 163 5.63 3.48 11.20
CA GLU A 163 5.50 3.56 12.67
C GLU A 163 5.64 2.18 13.34
N ALA A 164 4.98 1.14 12.81
CA ALA A 164 5.09 -0.22 13.34
C ALA A 164 6.52 -0.78 13.19
N GLN A 165 7.14 -0.61 12.02
CA GLN A 165 8.53 -1.03 11.76
C GLN A 165 9.56 -0.28 12.61
N ALA A 166 9.24 0.95 13.02
CA ALA A 166 10.07 1.74 13.93
C ALA A 166 9.94 1.30 15.40
N GLY A 167 9.06 0.34 15.71
CA GLY A 167 8.83 -0.15 17.06
C GLY A 167 7.70 0.54 17.81
N ASP A 168 6.83 1.29 17.11
CA ASP A 168 5.70 2.04 17.69
C ASP A 168 4.33 1.45 17.25
N PRO A 169 4.03 0.17 17.53
CA PRO A 169 2.81 -0.49 17.05
C PRO A 169 1.51 0.13 17.60
N THR A 170 1.55 0.69 18.82
CA THR A 170 0.39 1.40 19.39
C THR A 170 0.06 2.66 18.58
N GLN A 171 1.09 3.45 18.22
CA GLN A 171 0.91 4.65 17.40
C GLN A 171 0.44 4.28 15.99
N ALA A 172 0.99 3.22 15.41
CA ALA A 172 0.55 2.68 14.12
C ALA A 172 -0.93 2.26 14.14
N LEU A 173 -1.42 1.62 15.20
CA LEU A 173 -2.84 1.31 15.36
C LEU A 173 -3.70 2.57 15.41
N GLU A 174 -3.26 3.61 16.12
CA GLU A 174 -3.96 4.91 16.12
C GLU A 174 -3.99 5.56 14.73
N THR A 175 -2.90 5.48 13.97
CA THR A 175 -2.85 5.97 12.59
C THR A 175 -3.72 5.12 11.65
N TYR A 176 -3.86 3.81 11.87
CA TYR A 176 -4.81 2.98 11.13
C TYR A 176 -6.27 3.36 11.39
N LYS A 177 -6.63 3.76 12.62
CA LYS A 177 -7.98 4.31 12.90
C LYS A 177 -8.25 5.55 12.04
N ASP A 178 -7.25 6.42 11.88
CA ASP A 178 -7.36 7.60 11.02
C ASP A 178 -7.43 7.21 9.53
N ALA A 179 -6.65 6.22 9.11
CA ALA A 179 -6.68 5.68 7.74
C ALA A 179 -8.06 5.07 7.39
N MET A 180 -8.74 4.44 8.35
CA MET A 180 -10.11 3.93 8.17
C MET A 180 -11.11 5.06 7.92
N VAL A 181 -10.97 6.20 8.60
CA VAL A 181 -11.81 7.38 8.33
C VAL A 181 -11.48 7.96 6.96
N ALA A 182 -10.19 8.17 6.67
CA ALA A 182 -9.74 8.79 5.43
C ALA A 182 -10.14 7.97 4.18
N SER A 183 -10.10 6.64 4.28
CA SER A 183 -10.48 5.71 3.19
C SER A 183 -12.00 5.50 3.08
N GLY A 184 -12.78 5.98 4.05
CA GLY A 184 -14.23 5.76 4.09
C GLY A 184 -14.63 4.34 4.50
N VAL A 185 -13.78 3.59 5.22
CA VAL A 185 -14.17 2.35 5.92
C VAL A 185 -15.21 2.67 7.00
N THR A 186 -15.08 3.83 7.65
CA THR A 186 -16.03 4.37 8.62
C THR A 186 -16.08 5.89 8.51
N THR A 187 -17.18 6.51 8.92
CA THR A 187 -17.30 7.97 9.00
C THR A 187 -16.81 8.54 10.32
N THR A 188 -16.72 7.69 11.35
CA THR A 188 -16.30 8.09 12.71
C THR A 188 -15.09 7.28 13.15
N ARG A 189 -14.16 7.96 13.83
CA ARG A 189 -12.96 7.32 14.37
C ARG A 189 -13.35 6.36 15.50
N PRO A 190 -13.00 5.07 15.43
CA PRO A 190 -13.31 4.12 16.50
C PRO A 190 -12.55 4.47 17.78
N GLN A 191 -13.25 4.48 18.91
CA GLN A 191 -12.69 4.85 20.22
C GLN A 191 -12.28 3.61 21.03
N ASP A 192 -12.98 2.50 20.83
CA ASP A 192 -12.79 1.24 21.55
C ASP A 192 -12.28 0.10 20.64
N ASN A 193 -11.72 -0.94 21.27
CA ASN A 193 -11.14 -2.08 20.55
C ASN A 193 -12.20 -2.93 19.85
N ASP A 194 -13.40 -3.07 20.40
CA ASP A 194 -14.46 -3.90 19.79
C ASP A 194 -14.95 -3.29 18.48
N THR A 195 -15.16 -1.97 18.47
CA THR A 195 -15.51 -1.24 17.26
C THR A 195 -14.36 -1.25 16.25
N PHE A 196 -13.11 -1.06 16.70
CA PHE A 196 -11.95 -1.12 15.82
C PHE A 196 -11.78 -2.50 15.15
N THR A 197 -11.77 -3.59 15.92
CA THR A 197 -11.62 -4.96 15.41
C THR A 197 -12.80 -5.42 14.55
N ARG A 198 -14.01 -4.91 14.81
CA ARG A 198 -15.15 -5.13 13.90
C ARG A 198 -14.90 -4.47 12.53
N LEU A 199 -14.30 -3.29 12.51
CA LEU A 199 -13.95 -2.56 11.28
C LEU A 199 -12.76 -3.19 10.52
N THR A 200 -11.95 -4.06 11.14
CA THR A 200 -10.88 -4.76 10.42
C THR A 200 -11.38 -5.96 9.61
N ARG A 201 -12.66 -6.34 9.72
CA ARG A 201 -13.24 -7.47 8.98
C ARG A 201 -13.40 -7.14 7.49
N ASN A 202 -13.08 -8.11 6.64
CA ASN A 202 -13.19 -8.01 5.19
C ASN A 202 -14.62 -7.68 4.74
N ASP A 203 -14.74 -6.85 3.71
CA ASP A 203 -15.98 -6.55 2.99
C ASP A 203 -15.76 -6.79 1.49
N GLU A 204 -16.67 -7.53 0.84
CA GLU A 204 -16.57 -7.87 -0.58
C GLU A 204 -16.69 -6.64 -1.49
N LYS A 205 -17.38 -5.58 -1.02
CA LYS A 205 -17.60 -4.35 -1.81
C LYS A 205 -16.44 -3.37 -1.72
N ASP A 206 -15.44 -3.65 -0.90
CA ASP A 206 -14.31 -2.76 -0.72
C ASP A 206 -13.47 -2.65 -2.00
N ASP A 207 -12.89 -1.47 -2.21
CA ASP A 207 -11.79 -1.30 -3.14
C ASP A 207 -10.48 -1.86 -2.56
N TRP A 208 -9.41 -1.82 -3.34
CA TRP A 208 -8.10 -2.33 -2.93
C TRP A 208 -7.55 -1.61 -1.69
N LEU A 209 -7.83 -0.31 -1.53
CA LEU A 209 -7.26 0.51 -0.45
C LEU A 209 -7.95 0.20 0.87
N LYS A 210 -9.28 0.14 0.89
CA LYS A 210 -10.05 -0.25 2.08
C LYS A 210 -9.66 -1.66 2.54
N ARG A 211 -9.61 -2.63 1.61
CA ARG A 211 -9.11 -3.98 1.92
C ARG A 211 -7.71 -3.96 2.52
N GLY A 212 -6.82 -3.15 1.94
CA GLY A 212 -5.46 -2.97 2.43
C GLY A 212 -5.41 -2.42 3.85
N VAL A 213 -6.13 -1.32 4.13
CA VAL A 213 -6.20 -0.71 5.47
C VAL A 213 -6.73 -1.70 6.50
N ARG A 214 -7.81 -2.42 6.18
CA ARG A 214 -8.41 -3.41 7.08
C ARG A 214 -7.45 -4.56 7.37
N SER A 215 -6.84 -5.15 6.34
CA SER A 215 -5.91 -6.27 6.49
C SER A 215 -4.69 -5.85 7.32
N ASP A 216 -4.03 -4.75 6.94
CA ASP A 216 -2.81 -4.31 7.63
C ASP A 216 -3.10 -3.95 9.11
N ALA A 217 -4.25 -3.30 9.38
CA ALA A 217 -4.69 -3.01 10.74
C ALA A 217 -5.04 -4.29 11.54
N ALA A 218 -5.69 -5.26 10.91
CA ALA A 218 -6.02 -6.55 11.53
C ALA A 218 -4.75 -7.33 11.89
N ASP A 219 -3.79 -7.34 10.98
CA ASP A 219 -2.52 -8.05 11.12
C ASP A 219 -1.72 -7.45 12.28
N LEU A 220 -1.60 -6.12 12.31
CA LEU A 220 -0.92 -5.42 13.41
C LEU A 220 -1.63 -5.63 14.75
N TYR A 221 -2.96 -5.53 14.79
CA TYR A 221 -3.72 -5.75 16.02
C TYR A 221 -3.48 -7.15 16.58
N ARG A 222 -3.60 -8.19 15.72
CA ARG A 222 -3.33 -9.58 16.12
C ARG A 222 -1.89 -9.80 16.56
N GLN A 223 -0.92 -9.03 16.07
CA GLN A 223 0.45 -9.13 16.57
C GLN A 223 0.57 -8.64 18.02
N GLN A 224 -0.27 -7.70 18.45
CA GLN A 224 -0.24 -7.11 19.79
C GLN A 224 -1.10 -7.86 20.83
N ASP A 225 -2.01 -8.73 20.40
CA ASP A 225 -2.92 -9.45 21.31
C ASP A 225 -2.20 -10.50 22.18
N LEU A 226 -2.44 -10.48 23.49
CA LEU A 226 -2.12 -11.58 24.40
C LEU A 226 -3.26 -12.61 24.37
N ASN A 227 -2.97 -13.85 23.99
CA ASN A 227 -3.94 -14.94 24.04
C ASN A 227 -3.55 -15.93 25.13
N VAL A 228 -4.53 -16.37 25.92
CA VAL A 228 -4.37 -17.43 26.92
C VAL A 228 -5.43 -18.49 26.65
N THR A 229 -4.98 -19.70 26.36
CA THR A 229 -5.84 -20.86 26.07
C THR A 229 -5.68 -21.90 27.16
N LEU A 230 -6.80 -22.31 27.75
CA LEU A 230 -6.88 -23.43 28.69
C LEU A 230 -7.78 -24.51 28.06
N GLU A 231 -7.22 -25.69 27.83
CA GLU A 231 -7.94 -26.85 27.29
C GLU A 231 -7.86 -28.00 28.29
N HIS A 232 -8.95 -28.76 28.37
CA HIS A 232 -9.00 -29.98 29.18
C HIS A 232 -9.64 -31.09 28.34
N ASP A 233 -8.89 -32.17 28.13
CA ASP A 233 -9.33 -33.36 27.42
C ASP A 233 -9.39 -34.56 28.37
N TYR A 234 -10.41 -35.38 28.16
CA TYR A 234 -10.63 -36.65 28.85
C TYR A 234 -10.78 -37.74 27.81
N TRP A 235 -9.85 -38.70 27.82
CA TRP A 235 -9.95 -39.88 26.99
C TRP A 235 -9.76 -41.13 27.83
N GLY A 236 -10.41 -42.21 27.39
CA GLY A 236 -10.31 -43.50 28.03
C GLY A 236 -10.44 -44.65 27.03
N SER A 237 -9.86 -45.78 27.40
CA SER A 237 -9.96 -47.03 26.64
C SER A 237 -10.56 -48.09 27.57
N SER A 238 -11.68 -48.69 27.16
CA SER A 238 -12.31 -49.75 27.94
C SER A 238 -11.58 -51.07 27.74
N GLY A 239 -11.08 -51.63 28.84
CA GLY A 239 -10.35 -52.89 28.87
C GLY A 239 -10.51 -53.62 30.20
N THR A 240 -9.65 -54.61 30.46
CA THR A 240 -9.67 -55.34 31.74
C THR A 240 -9.01 -54.50 32.84
N GLY A 241 -9.71 -54.30 33.96
CA GLY A 241 -9.23 -53.50 35.09
C GLY A 241 -7.84 -53.95 35.57
N GLY A 242 -6.89 -53.00 35.65
CA GLY A 242 -5.50 -53.26 36.04
C GLY A 242 -4.55 -53.70 34.92
N TYR A 243 -5.05 -53.97 33.71
CA TYR A 243 -4.22 -54.37 32.54
C TYR A 243 -4.44 -53.47 31.32
N SER A 244 -5.67 -53.03 31.05
CA SER A 244 -6.00 -52.28 29.81
C SER A 244 -7.15 -51.27 29.95
N ASP A 245 -7.70 -51.09 31.15
CA ASP A 245 -8.58 -49.95 31.46
C ASP A 245 -7.72 -48.71 31.72
N LEU A 246 -7.67 -47.81 30.75
CA LEU A 246 -6.88 -46.57 30.82
C LEU A 246 -7.82 -45.38 30.85
N LYS A 247 -7.53 -44.45 31.74
CA LYS A 247 -8.13 -43.12 31.79
C LYS A 247 -6.99 -42.13 31.86
N ALA A 248 -7.06 -41.10 31.05
CA ALA A 248 -6.10 -40.02 31.09
C ALA A 248 -6.83 -38.69 31.01
N HIS A 249 -6.39 -37.77 31.87
CA HIS A 249 -6.79 -36.38 31.90
C HIS A 249 -5.61 -35.56 31.39
N THR A 250 -5.83 -34.79 30.34
CA THR A 250 -4.81 -33.86 29.83
C THR A 250 -5.33 -32.44 30.00
N THR A 251 -4.61 -31.62 30.76
CA THR A 251 -4.88 -30.18 30.85
C THR A 251 -3.74 -29.43 30.15
N MET A 252 -4.06 -28.65 29.12
CA MET A 252 -3.13 -27.80 28.41
C MET A 252 -3.35 -26.34 28.81
N LEU A 253 -2.27 -25.65 29.17
CA LEU A 253 -2.22 -24.20 29.26
C LEU A 253 -1.26 -23.66 28.19
N GLN A 254 -1.76 -22.78 27.32
CA GLN A 254 -0.97 -22.07 26.32
C GLN A 254 -1.12 -20.56 26.48
N VAL A 255 -0.01 -19.83 26.39
CA VAL A 255 0.04 -18.37 26.40
C VAL A 255 0.80 -17.91 25.15
N ASP A 256 0.15 -17.11 24.31
CA ASP A 256 0.76 -16.50 23.13
C ASP A 256 0.85 -14.98 23.35
N ALA A 257 2.05 -14.40 23.26
CA ALA A 257 2.29 -12.98 23.52
C ALA A 257 3.05 -12.30 22.36
N PRO A 258 2.91 -10.97 22.17
CA PRO A 258 3.75 -10.18 21.27
C PRO A 258 5.23 -10.30 21.64
N TYR A 259 6.11 -10.47 20.64
CA TYR A 259 7.56 -10.39 20.81
C TYR A 259 8.24 -9.82 19.55
N SER A 260 8.82 -8.62 19.67
CA SER A 260 9.38 -7.86 18.54
C SER A 260 8.37 -7.76 17.38
N ASP A 261 8.77 -8.14 16.16
CA ASP A 261 7.93 -8.13 14.95
C ASP A 261 7.10 -9.43 14.78
N GLY A 262 7.02 -10.25 15.83
CA GLY A 262 6.38 -11.57 15.80
C GLY A 262 5.66 -11.92 17.11
N ARG A 263 5.45 -13.22 17.33
CA ARG A 263 4.80 -13.74 18.55
C ARG A 263 5.67 -14.81 19.19
N MET A 264 5.68 -14.84 20.51
CA MET A 264 6.20 -15.95 21.31
C MET A 264 5.03 -16.75 21.88
N PHE A 265 5.20 -18.06 22.02
CA PHE A 265 4.23 -18.89 22.74
C PHE A 265 4.93 -19.71 23.82
N PHE A 266 4.22 -19.95 24.91
CA PHE A 266 4.59 -20.86 25.98
C PHE A 266 3.44 -21.84 26.19
N ARG A 267 3.74 -23.14 26.18
CA ARG A 267 2.76 -24.21 26.39
C ARG A 267 3.24 -25.16 27.48
N SER A 268 2.34 -25.51 28.39
CA SER A 268 2.53 -26.52 29.42
C SER A 268 1.37 -27.51 29.38
N ASP A 269 1.69 -28.79 29.28
CA ASP A 269 0.72 -29.89 29.30
C ASP A 269 0.88 -30.68 30.61
N PHE A 270 -0.23 -30.92 31.30
CA PHE A 270 -0.28 -31.73 32.53
C PHE A 270 -1.15 -32.97 32.27
N VAL A 271 -0.54 -34.16 32.40
CA VAL A 271 -1.16 -35.44 32.08
C VAL A 271 -1.25 -36.29 33.35
N ASN A 272 -2.46 -36.73 33.71
CA ASN A 272 -2.76 -37.53 34.89
C ASN A 272 -3.63 -38.74 34.59
#